data_AF-A0AAE3UFX1-F1
#
_entry.id   AF-A0AAE3UFX1-F1
#
_cell.length_a   1.000
_cell.length_b   1.000
_cell.length_c   1.000
_cell.angle_alpha   90.00
_cell.angle_beta   90.00
_cell.angle_gamma   90.00
#
_symmetry.space_group_name_H-M   'P 1'
#
loop_
_entity.id
_entity.type
_entity.pdbx_description
1 polymer ?
#
loop_
_entity_poly.entity_id
_entity_poly.type
_entity_poly.pdbx_seq_one_letter_code
_entity_poly.pdbx_strand_id
1 'polypeptide(L)'
;MRCIYTNLLFFSIFLYAIGQKKSLQEIPHLQQQGNTTQLIVSGKSYLILGGKSGNSSASNLDYMQPIWPNLTAMHVNTIVIPIYWELLKPQEGKFDFTLVFSSFSIESTDTPNGAKAIRAGIFVFS
;
A
#
# COMPACT_ATOMS: atom_id res chain seq x y z
N MET A 1 -39.66 28.17 22.37
CA MET A 1 -38.64 27.14 22.70
C MET A 1 -38.43 26.11 21.59
N ARG A 2 -39.47 25.57 20.92
CA ARG A 2 -39.34 24.64 19.77
C ARG A 2 -38.46 25.14 18.61
N CYS A 3 -38.51 26.43 18.27
CA CYS A 3 -37.78 27.02 17.14
C CYS A 3 -36.25 27.07 17.32
N ILE A 4 -35.77 27.10 18.56
CA ILE A 4 -34.32 27.11 18.87
C ILE A 4 -33.69 25.73 18.63
N TYR A 5 -34.37 24.66 19.04
CA TYR A 5 -33.88 23.29 18.84
C TYR A 5 -33.86 22.89 17.37
N THR A 6 -34.84 23.34 16.57
CA THR A 6 -34.83 23.10 15.13
C THR A 6 -33.64 23.78 14.46
N ASN A 7 -33.36 25.04 14.78
CA ASN A 7 -32.18 25.75 14.24
C ASN A 7 -30.86 25.14 14.71
N LEU A 8 -30.78 24.67 15.96
CA LEU A 8 -29.58 23.99 16.49
C LEU A 8 -29.31 22.66 15.76
N LEU A 9 -30.37 21.92 15.46
CA LEU A 9 -30.30 20.62 14.78
C LEU A 9 -29.91 20.80 13.31
N PHE A 10 -30.48 21.80 12.62
CA PHE A 10 -30.04 22.18 11.26
C PHE A 10 -28.58 22.65 11.23
N PHE A 11 -28.14 23.44 12.22
CA PHE A 11 -26.76 23.89 12.31
C PHE A 11 -25.78 22.74 12.57
N SER A 12 -26.18 21.77 13.41
CA SER A 12 -25.39 20.55 13.66
C SER A 12 -25.26 19.68 12.40
N ILE A 13 -26.33 19.53 11.63
CA ILE A 13 -26.31 18.80 10.35
C ILE A 13 -25.42 19.54 9.33
N PHE A 14 -25.51 20.87 9.28
CA PHE A 14 -24.70 21.69 8.39
C PHE A 14 -23.20 21.62 8.72
N LEU A 15 -22.83 21.66 10.01
CA LEU A 15 -21.46 21.45 10.47
C LEU A 15 -20.93 20.04 10.13
N TYR A 16 -21.76 19.01 10.29
CA TYR A 16 -21.40 17.64 9.95
C TYR A 16 -21.16 17.46 8.44
N ALA A 17 -21.95 18.13 7.59
CA ALA A 17 -21.80 18.07 6.14
C ALA A 17 -20.49 18.71 5.63
N ILE A 18 -20.01 19.79 6.27
CA ILE A 18 -18.75 20.47 5.91
C ILE A 18 -17.52 19.63 6.32
N GLY A 19 -17.65 18.73 7.30
CA GLY A 19 -16.54 17.92 7.83
C GLY A 19 -16.12 16.73 6.96
N GLN A 20 -16.87 16.38 5.92
CA GLN A 20 -16.60 15.20 5.07
C GLN A 20 -15.51 15.50 4.02
N LYS A 21 -14.24 15.63 4.45
CA LYS A 21 -13.10 15.60 3.51
C LYS A 21 -12.83 14.17 3.07
N LYS A 22 -13.37 13.77 1.92
CA LYS A 22 -12.94 12.54 1.25
C LYS A 22 -11.55 12.77 0.65
N SER A 23 -10.52 12.23 1.32
CA SER A 23 -9.16 12.19 0.78
C SER A 23 -9.17 11.40 -0.52
N LEU A 24 -8.92 12.07 -1.65
CA LEU A 24 -8.52 11.38 -2.87
C LEU A 24 -7.17 10.73 -2.58
N GLN A 25 -7.06 9.42 -2.80
CA GLN A 25 -5.82 8.71 -2.56
C GLN A 25 -4.77 9.20 -3.58
N GLU A 26 -3.90 10.10 -3.12
CA GLU A 26 -2.85 10.67 -3.94
C GLU A 26 -1.86 9.59 -4.41
N ILE A 27 -1.51 9.67 -5.68
CA ILE A 27 -0.49 8.81 -6.28
C ILE A 27 0.85 9.08 -5.56
N PRO A 28 1.57 8.03 -5.12
CA PRO A 28 2.88 8.20 -4.53
C PRO A 28 3.83 8.97 -5.46
N HIS A 29 4.52 9.97 -4.93
CA HIS A 29 5.39 10.84 -5.72
C HIS A 29 6.57 11.36 -4.90
N LEU A 30 7.62 11.78 -5.60
CA LEU A 30 8.73 12.50 -4.97
C LEU A 30 8.40 13.99 -4.93
N GLN A 31 8.54 14.61 -3.77
CA GLN A 31 8.32 16.04 -3.55
C GLN A 31 9.59 16.68 -2.98
N GLN A 32 10.00 17.81 -3.55
CA GLN A 32 11.05 18.64 -2.97
C GLN A 32 10.48 19.43 -1.77
N GLN A 33 11.17 19.38 -0.63
CA GLN A 33 10.89 20.17 0.56
C GLN A 33 12.20 20.83 1.04
N GLY A 34 12.33 22.13 0.78
CA GLY A 34 13.58 22.85 0.98
C GLY A 34 14.71 22.26 0.12
N ASN A 35 15.78 21.82 0.77
CA ASN A 35 16.93 21.19 0.11
C ASN A 35 16.87 19.64 0.08
N THR A 36 15.72 19.04 0.42
CA THR A 36 15.57 17.58 0.50
C THR A 36 14.44 17.10 -0.39
N THR A 37 14.59 15.91 -0.98
CA THR A 37 13.51 15.23 -1.70
C THR A 37 12.91 14.16 -0.81
N GLN A 38 11.59 14.12 -0.69
CA GLN A 38 10.86 13.16 0.13
C GLN A 38 9.89 12.35 -0.73
N LEU A 39 9.74 11.07 -0.39
CA LEU A 39 8.67 10.26 -0.94
C LEU A 39 7.37 10.55 -0.18
N ILE A 40 6.34 10.99 -0.90
CA ILE A 40 5.00 11.23 -0.37
C ILE A 40 4.13 10.02 -0.69
N VAL A 41 3.51 9.43 0.35
CA VAL A 41 2.58 8.31 0.21
C VAL A 41 1.32 8.65 1.00
N SER A 42 0.16 8.65 0.33
CA SER A 42 -1.13 9.02 0.96
C SER A 42 -1.09 10.41 1.62
N GLY A 43 -0.49 11.38 0.94
CA GLY A 43 -0.38 12.78 1.40
C GLY A 43 0.59 13.02 2.56
N LYS A 44 1.45 12.05 2.92
CA LYS A 44 2.41 12.17 4.03
C LYS A 44 3.81 11.76 3.62
N SER A 45 4.81 12.41 4.20
CA SER A 45 6.22 11.99 4.07
C SER A 45 6.39 10.56 4.56
N TYR A 46 7.03 9.73 3.75
CA TYR A 46 7.16 8.30 3.95
C TYR A 46 8.63 7.87 3.87
N LEU A 47 9.13 7.26 4.93
CA LEU A 47 10.45 6.66 4.97
C LEU A 47 10.33 5.17 4.66
N ILE A 48 11.03 4.70 3.62
CA ILE A 48 11.10 3.27 3.29
C ILE A 48 12.03 2.58 4.30
N LEU A 49 11.46 1.70 5.11
CA LEU A 49 12.20 0.65 5.84
C LEU A 49 11.98 -0.63 5.06
N GLY A 50 12.90 -0.89 4.13
CA GLY A 50 12.74 -1.89 3.08
C GLY A 50 13.24 -3.27 3.46
N GLY A 51 12.47 -4.30 3.10
CA GLY A 51 12.96 -5.66 2.88
C GLY A 51 12.94 -6.01 1.40
N LYS A 52 13.83 -6.88 0.93
CA LYS A 52 13.79 -7.42 -0.43
C LYS A 52 13.57 -8.93 -0.38
N SER A 53 12.62 -9.44 -1.17
CA SER A 53 12.49 -10.88 -1.36
C SER A 53 13.69 -11.43 -2.13
N GLY A 54 14.12 -12.64 -1.79
CA GLY A 54 15.14 -13.36 -2.54
C GLY A 54 14.73 -13.51 -4.00
N ASN A 55 15.71 -13.49 -4.90
CA ASN A 55 15.47 -13.55 -6.35
C ASN A 55 14.56 -14.74 -6.73
N SER A 56 14.86 -15.95 -6.27
CA SER A 56 14.05 -17.15 -6.56
C SER A 56 12.74 -17.25 -5.78
N SER A 57 12.60 -16.48 -4.69
CA SER A 57 11.46 -16.57 -3.77
C SER A 57 10.22 -15.81 -4.24
N ALA A 58 10.36 -14.98 -5.27
CA ALA A 58 9.25 -14.21 -5.82
C ALA A 58 8.50 -14.92 -6.96
N SER A 59 8.99 -16.09 -7.36
CA SER A 59 8.45 -16.88 -8.48
C SER A 59 7.15 -17.63 -8.12
N ASN A 60 6.86 -17.81 -6.83
CA ASN A 60 5.67 -18.50 -6.35
C ASN A 60 5.30 -18.01 -4.93
N LEU A 61 4.01 -17.79 -4.70
CA LEU A 61 3.41 -17.43 -3.41
C LEU A 61 3.79 -18.36 -2.26
N ASP A 62 3.94 -19.66 -2.51
CA ASP A 62 4.29 -20.65 -1.48
C ASP A 62 5.65 -20.33 -0.84
N TYR A 63 6.56 -19.68 -1.58
CA TYR A 63 7.84 -19.25 -1.04
C TYR A 63 7.73 -18.01 -0.17
N MET A 64 6.68 -17.20 -0.31
CA MET A 64 6.47 -15.99 0.49
C MET A 64 5.87 -16.29 1.87
N GLN A 65 5.06 -17.34 1.99
CA GLN A 65 4.47 -17.80 3.27
C GLN A 65 5.47 -17.87 4.43
N PRO A 66 6.63 -18.54 4.32
CA PRO A 66 7.61 -18.61 5.40
C PRO A 66 8.48 -17.34 5.55
N ILE A 67 8.52 -16.46 4.55
CA ILE A 67 9.34 -15.23 4.60
C ILE A 67 8.62 -14.12 5.37
N TRP A 68 7.28 -14.15 5.39
CA TRP A 68 6.46 -13.11 6.01
C TRP A 68 6.66 -12.90 7.51
N PRO A 69 6.75 -13.97 8.34
CA PRO A 69 7.04 -13.82 9.76
C PRO A 69 8.38 -13.11 10.01
N ASN A 70 9.40 -13.39 9.19
CA ASN A 70 10.71 -12.75 9.31
C ASN A 70 10.64 -11.26 8.98
N LEU A 71 9.95 -10.88 7.90
CA LEU A 71 9.77 -9.48 7.53
C LEU A 71 8.99 -8.71 8.60
N THR A 72 7.96 -9.33 9.17
CA THR A 72 7.21 -8.77 10.30
C THR A 72 8.11 -8.57 11.52
N ALA A 73 8.93 -9.56 11.87
CA ALA A 73 9.88 -9.47 12.98
C ALA A 73 10.96 -8.40 12.75
N MET A 74 11.33 -8.14 11.49
CA MET A 74 12.25 -7.06 11.11
C MET A 74 11.61 -5.66 11.14
N HIS A 75 10.30 -5.55 11.37
CA HIS A 75 9.56 -4.28 11.40
C HIS A 75 9.71 -3.46 10.10
N VAL A 76 9.86 -4.12 8.95
CA VAL A 76 9.88 -3.44 7.65
C VAL A 76 8.51 -2.87 7.34
N ASN A 77 8.45 -1.75 6.60
CA ASN A 77 7.20 -1.15 6.16
C ASN A 77 6.97 -1.29 4.64
N THR A 78 8.01 -1.70 3.91
CA THR A 78 7.98 -1.85 2.45
C THR A 78 8.73 -3.12 2.06
N ILE A 79 8.15 -3.92 1.17
CA ILE A 79 8.85 -5.04 0.53
C ILE A 79 9.02 -4.80 -0.96
N VAL A 80 10.20 -5.13 -1.47
CA VAL A 80 10.48 -5.19 -2.91
C VAL A 80 10.37 -6.63 -3.38
N ILE A 81 9.47 -6.89 -4.33
CA ILE A 81 9.24 -8.21 -4.92
C ILE A 81 9.66 -8.17 -6.40
N PRO A 82 10.64 -8.99 -6.82
CA PRO A 82 10.98 -9.12 -8.22
C PRO A 82 9.89 -9.88 -8.98
N ILE A 83 9.45 -9.35 -10.12
CA ILE A 83 8.59 -10.05 -11.07
C ILE A 83 9.39 -10.25 -12.35
N TYR A 84 9.57 -11.50 -12.74
CA TYR A 84 10.37 -11.83 -13.91
C TYR A 84 9.55 -11.73 -15.20
N TRP A 85 10.16 -11.21 -16.26
CA TRP A 85 9.50 -11.06 -17.56
C TRP A 85 9.06 -12.40 -18.14
N GLU A 86 9.85 -13.46 -17.99
CA GLU A 86 9.52 -14.81 -18.42
C GLU A 86 8.32 -15.42 -17.68
N LEU A 87 8.05 -14.98 -16.44
CA LEU A 87 6.86 -15.40 -15.69
C LEU A 87 5.64 -14.56 -16.06
N LEU A 88 5.85 -13.26 -16.29
CA LEU A 88 4.80 -12.33 -16.72
C LEU A 88 4.35 -12.58 -18.16
N LYS A 89 5.27 -13.00 -19.03
CA LYS A 89 5.08 -13.23 -20.47
C LYS A 89 5.75 -14.56 -20.86
N PRO A 90 5.19 -15.71 -20.45
CA PRO A 90 5.78 -17.02 -20.71
C PRO A 90 5.81 -17.38 -22.20
N GLN A 91 4.94 -16.77 -23.01
CA GLN A 91 4.93 -16.90 -24.46
C GLN A 91 4.67 -15.54 -25.09
N GLU A 92 5.18 -15.33 -26.29
CA GLU A 92 4.94 -14.08 -26.99
C GLU A 92 3.44 -13.81 -27.18
N GLY A 93 3.00 -12.61 -26.80
CA GLY A 93 1.59 -12.21 -26.82
C GLY A 93 0.72 -12.79 -25.70
N LYS A 94 1.25 -13.65 -24.82
CA LYS A 94 0.50 -14.21 -23.68
C LYS A 94 1.05 -13.70 -22.36
N PHE A 95 0.21 -13.03 -21.59
CA PHE A 95 0.56 -12.50 -20.28
C PHE A 95 -0.10 -13.30 -19.16
N ASP A 96 0.65 -13.55 -18.09
CA ASP A 96 0.17 -14.14 -16.84
C ASP A 96 0.41 -13.17 -15.68
N PHE A 97 -0.67 -12.59 -15.15
CA PHE A 97 -0.64 -11.64 -14.04
C PHE A 97 -0.91 -12.29 -12.68
N THR A 98 -0.97 -13.62 -12.60
CA THR A 98 -1.31 -14.33 -11.37
C THR A 98 -0.37 -13.93 -10.23
N LEU A 99 0.94 -13.83 -10.48
CA LEU A 99 1.93 -13.41 -9.48
C LEU A 99 1.77 -11.95 -9.05
N VAL A 100 1.38 -11.07 -9.97
CA VAL A 100 1.14 -9.64 -9.68
C VAL A 100 -0.06 -9.50 -8.75
N PHE A 101 -1.20 -10.09 -9.10
CA PHE A 101 -2.41 -10.03 -8.27
C PHE A 101 -2.21 -10.66 -6.90
N SER A 102 -1.53 -11.80 -6.88
CA SER A 102 -1.16 -12.50 -5.66
C SER A 102 -0.34 -11.64 -4.70
N SER A 103 0.59 -10.84 -5.24
CA SER A 103 1.43 -9.93 -4.44
C SER A 103 0.60 -8.79 -3.81
N PHE A 104 -0.43 -8.30 -4.50
CA PHE A 104 -1.34 -7.28 -3.96
C PHE A 104 -2.25 -7.82 -2.86
N SER A 105 -2.70 -9.08 -2.96
CA SER A 105 -3.51 -9.71 -1.91
C SER A 105 -2.78 -9.74 -0.56
N ILE A 106 -1.44 -9.84 -0.58
CA ILE A 106 -0.59 -9.82 0.63
C ILE A 106 -0.55 -8.43 1.29
N GLU A 107 -0.64 -7.33 0.52
CA GLU A 107 -0.72 -5.96 1.07
C GLU A 107 -2.03 -5.74 1.87
N SER A 108 -3.09 -6.50 1.55
CA SER A 108 -4.43 -6.34 2.13
C SER A 108 -4.72 -7.19 3.37
N THR A 109 -3.89 -8.19 3.68
CA THR A 109 -4.04 -8.99 4.89
C THR A 109 -3.56 -8.22 6.11
N ASP A 110 -4.52 -7.73 6.91
CA ASP A 110 -4.30 -7.41 8.32
C ASP A 110 -3.65 -8.62 8.97
N THR A 111 -2.39 -8.46 9.38
CA THR A 111 -1.71 -9.53 10.11
C THR A 111 -2.53 -9.85 11.37
N PRO A 112 -2.63 -11.12 11.80
CA PRO A 112 -3.40 -11.51 12.99
C PRO A 112 -3.01 -10.75 14.28
N ASN A 113 -1.86 -10.08 14.27
CA ASN A 113 -1.24 -9.42 15.41
C ASN A 113 -1.37 -7.89 15.38
N GLY A 114 -2.16 -7.32 14.45
CA GLY A 114 -2.34 -5.87 14.33
C GLY A 114 -1.09 -5.11 13.83
N ALA A 115 -0.13 -5.82 13.21
CA ALA A 115 1.01 -5.17 12.57
C ALA A 115 0.54 -4.45 11.29
N LYS A 116 0.98 -3.19 11.17
CA LYS A 116 0.65 -2.26 10.09
C LYS A 116 0.95 -2.89 8.72
N ALA A 117 0.03 -2.72 7.76
CA ALA A 117 0.20 -3.22 6.40
C ALA A 117 1.59 -2.87 5.81
N ILE A 118 2.31 -3.88 5.36
CA ILE A 118 3.59 -3.74 4.65
C ILE A 118 3.27 -3.50 3.18
N ARG A 119 3.77 -2.40 2.61
CA ARG A 119 3.50 -2.05 1.21
C ARG A 119 4.38 -2.85 0.26
N ALA A 120 3.83 -3.33 -0.84
CA ALA A 120 4.59 -4.04 -1.87
C ALA A 120 4.99 -3.10 -3.01
N GLY A 121 6.29 -3.02 -3.29
CA GLY A 121 6.85 -2.44 -4.51
C GLY A 121 7.18 -3.54 -5.51
N ILE A 122 6.52 -3.53 -6.67
CA ILE A 122 6.75 -4.49 -7.75
C ILE A 122 7.82 -3.95 -8.69
N PHE A 123 8.85 -4.74 -8.94
CA PHE A 123 9.90 -4.42 -9.91
C PHE A 123 9.99 -5.52 -10.95
N VAL A 124 9.85 -5.16 -12.22
CA VAL A 124 9.96 -6.13 -13.31
C VAL A 124 11.42 -6.28 -13.71
N PHE A 125 11.93 -7.50 -13.66
CA PHE A 125 13.27 -7.87 -14.09
C PHE A 125 13.20 -8.58 -15.45
N SER A 126 14.13 -8.25 -16.35
CA SER A 126 14.30 -8.88 -17.66
C SER A 126 15.24 -10.07 -17.62
#